data_AF-A0A7D9LF09-F1
#
_entry.id   AF-A0A7D9LF09-F1
#
_cell.length_a   1.000
_cell.length_b   1.000
_cell.length_c   1.000
_cell.angle_alpha   90.00
_cell.angle_beta   90.00
_cell.angle_gamma   90.00
#
_symmetry.space_group_name_H-M   'P 1'
#
loop_
_entity.id
_entity.type
_entity.pdbx_description
1 polymer ?
#
loop_
_entity_poly.entity_id
_entity_poly.type
_entity_poly.pdbx_seq_one_letter_code
_entity_poly.pdbx_strand_id
1 'polypeptide(L)'
;MKLARNLEKKSINITKQKQHLTFNHELKRAKILPPSLRFNPPINCYEGRKIAAKAGWGFVRLRINHGHQRIKQLEHIRLECKQKLLSILPQEHWDMLDNVVKHNAERVKETVQTRHVHKLAKLDATNSSDYIDKDRWVINLSGHQLTPAETRVLRYGFNFAPAPKAIPVPKIVASIESGIRDLPE
;
A
#
# COMPACT_ATOMS: atom_id res chain seq x y z
N MET A 1 -38.60 -14.02 -3.74
CA MET A 1 -37.14 -14.31 -3.70
C MET A 1 -36.20 -13.13 -4.04
N LYS A 2 -36.45 -12.31 -5.07
CA LYS A 2 -35.52 -11.21 -5.46
C LYS A 2 -35.37 -10.12 -4.38
N LEU A 3 -36.45 -9.75 -3.68
CA LEU A 3 -36.45 -8.71 -2.65
C LEU A 3 -35.60 -9.08 -1.41
N ALA A 4 -35.75 -10.31 -0.89
CA ALA A 4 -34.96 -10.81 0.24
C ALA A 4 -33.46 -10.83 -0.07
N ARG A 5 -33.08 -11.31 -1.27
CA ARG A 5 -31.67 -11.26 -1.73
C ARG A 5 -31.15 -9.83 -1.87
N ASN A 6 -31.99 -8.89 -2.31
CA ASN A 6 -31.60 -7.48 -2.37
C ASN A 6 -31.36 -6.91 -0.98
N LEU A 7 -32.25 -7.17 -0.02
CA LEU A 7 -32.06 -6.77 1.38
C LEU A 7 -30.72 -7.27 1.93
N GLU A 8 -30.45 -8.57 1.78
CA GLU A 8 -29.19 -9.18 2.20
C GLU A 8 -27.98 -8.48 1.57
N LYS A 9 -27.99 -8.31 0.24
CA LYS A 9 -26.91 -7.61 -0.48
C LYS A 9 -26.70 -6.18 0.04
N LYS A 10 -27.78 -5.43 0.30
CA LYS A 10 -27.67 -4.07 0.84
C LYS A 10 -27.14 -4.08 2.27
N SER A 11 -27.58 -5.01 3.11
CA SER A 11 -27.07 -5.18 4.48
C SER A 11 -25.57 -5.47 4.49
N ILE A 12 -25.12 -6.44 3.70
CA ILE A 12 -23.70 -6.77 3.52
C ILE A 12 -22.92 -5.55 3.03
N ASN A 13 -23.46 -4.79 2.08
CA ASN A 13 -22.79 -3.61 1.54
C ASN A 13 -22.66 -2.49 2.58
N ILE A 14 -23.68 -2.27 3.43
CA ILE A 14 -23.62 -1.35 4.57
C ILE A 14 -22.48 -1.76 5.50
N THR A 15 -22.41 -3.04 5.87
CA THR A 15 -21.35 -3.56 6.73
C THR A 15 -19.97 -3.34 6.14
N LYS A 16 -19.77 -3.67 4.86
CA LYS A 16 -18.51 -3.40 4.15
C LYS A 16 -18.16 -1.92 4.17
N GLN A 17 -19.13 -1.05 3.89
CA GLN A 17 -18.90 0.40 3.85
C GLN A 17 -18.55 0.96 5.24
N LYS A 18 -19.19 0.47 6.32
CA LYS A 18 -18.84 0.80 7.71
C LYS A 18 -17.41 0.38 8.03
N GLN A 19 -17.01 -0.84 7.66
CA GLN A 19 -15.64 -1.31 7.86
C GLN A 19 -14.60 -0.52 7.06
N HIS A 20 -14.92 -0.13 5.82
CA HIS A 20 -14.06 0.74 5.02
C HIS A 20 -13.95 2.14 5.60
N LEU A 21 -15.05 2.68 6.16
CA LEU A 21 -15.05 3.96 6.84
C LEU A 21 -14.15 3.94 8.08
N THR A 22 -14.31 2.93 8.95
CA THR A 22 -13.43 2.73 10.11
C THR A 22 -11.97 2.66 9.69
N PHE A 23 -11.64 1.87 8.67
CA PHE A 23 -10.27 1.79 8.16
C PHE A 23 -9.73 3.13 7.66
N ASN A 24 -10.53 3.94 6.97
CA ASN A 24 -10.10 5.27 6.54
C ASN A 24 -9.88 6.24 7.72
N HIS A 25 -10.67 6.13 8.79
CA HIS A 25 -10.42 6.88 10.03
C HIS A 25 -9.12 6.46 10.69
N GLU A 26 -8.83 5.15 10.76
CA GLU A 26 -7.57 4.65 11.31
C GLU A 26 -6.36 5.10 10.49
N LEU A 27 -6.43 5.05 9.17
CA LEU A 27 -5.37 5.60 8.29
C LEU A 27 -5.11 7.09 8.56
N LYS A 28 -6.17 7.88 8.73
CA LYS A 28 -6.06 9.30 9.07
C LYS A 28 -5.45 9.51 10.45
N ARG A 29 -5.85 8.70 11.45
CA ARG A 29 -5.35 8.75 12.83
C ARG A 29 -3.86 8.39 12.90
N ALA A 30 -3.46 7.31 12.24
CA ALA A 30 -2.08 6.85 12.16
C ALA A 30 -1.21 7.70 11.21
N LYS A 31 -1.79 8.71 10.53
CA LYS A 31 -1.12 9.56 9.53
C LYS A 31 -0.46 8.77 8.39
N ILE A 32 -1.05 7.63 8.03
CA ILE A 32 -0.60 6.79 6.93
C ILE A 32 -1.37 7.14 5.67
N LEU A 33 -0.69 7.69 4.66
CA LEU A 33 -1.29 7.87 3.34
C LEU A 33 -1.23 6.54 2.56
N PRO A 34 -2.38 5.98 2.10
CA PRO A 34 -2.38 4.75 1.32
C PRO A 34 -1.61 4.92 0.01
N PRO A 35 -0.88 3.88 -0.48
CA PRO A 35 -0.15 3.96 -1.74
C PRO A 35 -1.00 4.37 -2.94
N SER A 36 -2.28 3.98 -2.97
CA SER A 36 -3.20 4.36 -4.05
C SER A 36 -3.60 5.84 -4.07
N LEU A 37 -3.22 6.61 -3.05
CA LEU A 37 -3.43 8.05 -2.95
C LEU A 37 -2.10 8.82 -2.84
N ARG A 38 -0.96 8.14 -3.04
CA ARG A 38 0.36 8.77 -3.17
C ARG A 38 0.55 9.12 -4.64
N PHE A 39 0.65 10.40 -4.95
CA PHE A 39 0.85 10.89 -6.32
C PHE A 39 2.32 11.30 -6.52
N ASN A 40 2.87 10.98 -7.69
CA ASN A 40 4.16 11.54 -8.11
C ASN A 40 3.92 12.90 -8.75
N PRO A 41 4.46 13.99 -8.19
CA PRO A 41 4.30 15.31 -8.79
C PRO A 41 5.05 15.38 -10.13
N PRO A 42 4.54 16.14 -11.13
CA PRO A 42 5.23 16.35 -12.40
C PRO A 42 6.61 17.00 -12.23
N ILE A 43 6.76 17.83 -11.19
CA ILE A 43 8.02 18.47 -10.82
C ILE A 43 8.49 17.85 -9.50
N ASN A 44 9.65 17.19 -9.52
CA ASN A 44 10.21 16.49 -8.36
C ASN A 44 10.93 17.45 -7.39
N CYS A 45 10.23 18.47 -6.92
CA CYS A 45 10.70 19.41 -5.91
C CYS A 45 9.93 19.23 -4.59
N TYR A 46 10.43 19.86 -3.51
CA TYR A 46 9.78 19.83 -2.20
C TYR A 46 8.32 20.32 -2.28
N GLU A 47 8.08 21.46 -2.94
CA GLU A 47 6.74 22.02 -3.10
C GLU A 47 5.80 21.11 -3.89
N GLY A 48 6.30 20.48 -4.97
CA GLY A 48 5.54 19.50 -5.74
C GLY A 48 5.09 18.32 -4.87
N ARG A 49 6.00 17.76 -4.05
CA ARG A 49 5.68 16.67 -3.12
C ARG A 49 4.68 17.10 -2.04
N LYS A 50 4.79 18.32 -1.53
CA LYS A 50 3.86 18.90 -0.55
C LYS A 50 2.44 19.05 -1.11
N ILE A 51 2.31 19.53 -2.36
CA ILE A 51 1.02 19.63 -3.06
C ILE A 51 0.42 18.24 -3.27
N ALA A 52 1.21 17.28 -3.76
CA ALA A 52 0.78 15.90 -3.97
C ALA A 52 0.28 15.25 -2.67
N ALA A 53 1.01 15.43 -1.56
CA ALA A 53 0.60 14.93 -0.25
C ALA A 53 -0.71 15.58 0.23
N LYS A 54 -0.86 16.90 0.05
CA LYS A 54 -2.08 17.64 0.40
C LYS A 54 -3.29 17.11 -0.38
N ALA A 55 -3.13 16.85 -1.69
CA ALA A 55 -4.16 16.25 -2.53
C ALA A 55 -4.54 14.83 -2.05
N GLY A 56 -3.53 13.98 -1.77
CA GLY A 56 -3.75 12.63 -1.23
C GLY A 56 -4.58 12.64 0.06
N TRP A 57 -4.24 13.51 1.00
CA TRP A 57 -5.01 13.70 2.23
C TRP A 57 -6.40 14.32 2.00
N GLY A 58 -6.56 15.13 0.95
CA GLY A 58 -7.86 15.60 0.48
C GLY A 58 -8.76 14.43 0.06
N PHE A 59 -8.23 13.48 -0.70
CA PHE A 59 -8.97 12.28 -1.09
C PHE A 59 -9.30 11.34 0.07
N VAL A 60 -8.44 11.23 1.09
CA VAL A 60 -8.78 10.47 2.32
C VAL A 60 -10.00 11.10 3.01
N ARG A 61 -10.03 12.42 3.15
CA ARG A 61 -11.19 13.15 3.71
C ARG A 61 -12.44 12.97 2.86
N LEU A 62 -12.30 13.07 1.54
CA LEU A 62 -13.40 12.83 0.60
C LEU A 62 -13.95 11.41 0.74
N ARG A 63 -13.09 10.39 0.86
CA ARG A 63 -13.51 8.99 1.08
C ARG A 63 -14.31 8.81 2.36
N ILE A 64 -13.92 9.48 3.45
CA ILE A 64 -14.65 9.46 4.72
C ILE A 64 -16.04 10.08 4.52
N ASN A 65 -16.10 11.29 3.97
CA ASN A 65 -17.38 11.99 3.75
C ASN A 65 -18.32 11.22 2.82
N HIS A 66 -17.79 10.76 1.67
CA HIS A 66 -18.53 9.92 0.73
C HIS A 66 -18.98 8.61 1.39
N GLY A 67 -18.15 8.03 2.26
CA GLY A 67 -18.50 6.84 3.03
C GLY A 67 -19.72 7.04 3.92
N HIS A 68 -19.77 8.14 4.68
CA HIS A 68 -20.94 8.49 5.49
C HIS A 68 -22.21 8.68 4.64
N GLN A 69 -22.11 9.45 3.54
CA GLN A 69 -23.24 9.66 2.63
C GLN A 69 -23.73 8.34 2.02
N ARG A 70 -22.81 7.48 1.61
CA ARG A 70 -23.12 6.18 1.03
C ARG A 70 -23.82 5.25 2.02
N ILE A 71 -23.39 5.24 3.28
CA ILE A 71 -24.05 4.47 4.35
C ILE A 71 -25.50 4.96 4.52
N LYS A 72 -25.69 6.28 4.63
CA LYS A 72 -27.04 6.87 4.77
C LYS A 72 -27.97 6.49 3.62
N GLN A 73 -27.48 6.56 2.38
CA GLN A 73 -28.24 6.14 1.20
C GLN A 73 -28.60 4.65 1.22
N LEU A 74 -27.63 3.80 1.58
CA LEU A 74 -27.86 2.35 1.65
C LEU A 74 -28.83 1.97 2.79
N GLU A 75 -28.77 2.66 3.93
CA GLU A 75 -29.69 2.46 5.05
C GLU A 75 -31.12 2.85 4.67
N HIS A 76 -31.30 3.94 3.90
CA HIS A 76 -32.61 4.31 3.34
C HIS A 76 -33.16 3.21 2.42
N ILE A 77 -32.36 2.74 1.46
CA ILE A 77 -32.76 1.66 0.54
C ILE A 77 -33.07 0.37 1.31
N ARG A 78 -32.28 0.04 2.35
CA ARG A 78 -32.54 -1.13 3.20
C ARG A 78 -33.89 -1.01 3.90
N LEU A 79 -34.22 0.18 4.42
CA LEU A 79 -35.49 0.43 5.10
C LEU A 79 -36.68 0.28 4.14
N GLU A 80 -36.59 0.84 2.93
CA GLU A 80 -37.61 0.64 1.90
C GLU A 80 -37.79 -0.84 1.53
N CYS A 81 -36.68 -1.58 1.36
CA CYS A 81 -36.75 -3.02 1.09
C CYS A 81 -37.41 -3.78 2.25
N LYS A 82 -37.13 -3.39 3.49
CA LYS A 82 -37.75 -3.98 4.69
C LYS A 82 -39.26 -3.73 4.70
N GLN A 83 -39.70 -2.49 4.48
CA GLN A 83 -41.13 -2.14 4.45
C GLN A 83 -41.88 -2.95 3.38
N LYS A 84 -41.31 -3.05 2.17
CA LYS A 84 -41.88 -3.86 1.08
C LYS A 84 -41.93 -5.36 1.38
N LEU A 85 -41.02 -5.87 2.20
CA LEU A 85 -41.03 -7.27 2.61
C LEU A 85 -42.08 -7.52 3.70
N LEU A 86 -42.20 -6.63 4.68
CA LEU A 86 -43.20 -6.73 5.75
C LEU A 86 -44.64 -6.61 5.23
N SER A 87 -44.88 -5.91 4.11
CA SER A 87 -46.21 -5.86 3.49
C SER A 87 -46.62 -7.17 2.80
N ILE A 88 -45.68 -8.11 2.62
CA ILE A 88 -45.90 -9.37 1.89
C ILE A 88 -45.72 -10.58 2.81
N LEU A 89 -44.87 -10.45 3.83
CA LEU A 89 -44.40 -11.56 4.65
C LEU A 89 -44.90 -11.43 6.10
N PRO A 90 -45.38 -12.53 6.72
CA PRO A 90 -45.63 -12.59 8.15
C PRO A 90 -44.36 -12.31 8.98
N GLN A 91 -44.56 -11.79 10.19
CA GLN A 91 -43.48 -11.36 11.09
C GLN A 91 -42.50 -12.49 11.44
N GLU A 92 -42.98 -13.71 11.66
CA GLU A 92 -42.14 -14.86 12.03
C GLU A 92 -41.09 -15.21 10.96
N HIS A 93 -41.50 -15.23 9.70
CA HIS A 93 -40.58 -15.48 8.58
C HIS A 93 -39.62 -14.31 8.35
N TRP A 94 -40.03 -13.08 8.70
CA TRP A 94 -39.15 -11.92 8.67
C TRP A 94 -38.02 -12.06 9.69
N ASP A 95 -38.35 -12.45 10.93
CA ASP A 95 -37.36 -12.59 11.99
C ASP A 95 -36.33 -13.68 11.67
N MET A 96 -36.77 -14.80 11.08
CA MET A 96 -35.86 -15.82 10.56
C MET A 96 -34.93 -15.27 9.47
N LEU A 97 -35.47 -14.50 8.51
CA LEU A 97 -34.67 -13.90 7.44
C LEU A 97 -33.67 -12.86 8.00
N ASP A 98 -34.10 -12.01 8.92
CA ASP A 98 -33.27 -10.97 9.53
C ASP A 98 -32.10 -11.59 10.30
N ASN A 99 -32.32 -12.70 11.01
CA ASN A 99 -31.27 -13.45 11.68
C ASN A 99 -30.23 -14.01 10.70
N VAL A 100 -30.67 -14.60 9.58
CA VAL A 100 -29.76 -15.07 8.52
C VAL A 100 -28.94 -13.92 7.93
N VAL A 101 -29.60 -12.79 7.64
CA VAL A 101 -28.93 -11.60 7.09
C VAL A 101 -27.93 -11.02 8.08
N LYS A 102 -28.26 -10.93 9.37
CA LYS A 102 -27.36 -10.49 10.44
C LYS A 102 -26.15 -11.40 10.55
N HIS A 103 -26.35 -12.71 10.60
CA HIS A 103 -25.28 -13.69 10.66
C HIS A 103 -24.33 -13.56 9.46
N ASN A 104 -24.87 -13.45 8.24
CA ASN A 104 -24.06 -13.27 7.04
C ASN A 104 -23.32 -11.92 7.04
N ALA A 105 -23.95 -10.86 7.55
CA ALA A 105 -23.31 -9.56 7.71
C ALA A 105 -22.14 -9.61 8.71
N GLU A 106 -22.29 -10.32 9.83
CA GLU A 106 -21.22 -10.46 10.84
C GLU A 106 -20.02 -11.24 10.28
N ARG A 107 -20.26 -12.36 9.59
CA ARG A 107 -19.18 -13.10 8.91
C ARG A 107 -18.38 -12.23 7.94
N VAL A 108 -19.08 -11.39 7.17
CA VAL A 108 -18.43 -10.44 6.25
C VAL A 108 -17.67 -9.36 7.04
N LYS A 109 -18.23 -8.87 8.14
CA LYS A 109 -17.58 -7.88 9.01
C LYS A 109 -16.22 -8.38 9.49
N GLU A 110 -16.19 -9.57 10.08
CA GLU A 110 -14.97 -10.23 10.57
C GLU A 110 -13.94 -10.38 9.44
N THR A 111 -14.37 -10.92 8.29
CA THR A 111 -13.47 -11.12 7.13
C THR A 111 -12.84 -9.81 6.67
N VAL A 112 -13.63 -8.74 6.54
CA VAL A 112 -13.16 -7.43 6.09
C VAL A 112 -12.28 -6.77 7.15
N GLN A 113 -12.66 -6.88 8.41
CA GLN A 113 -11.91 -6.34 9.55
C GLN A 113 -10.53 -6.98 9.64
N THR A 114 -10.45 -8.31 9.61
CA THR A 114 -9.17 -9.05 9.61
C THR A 114 -8.28 -8.60 8.45
N ARG A 115 -8.85 -8.46 7.24
CA ARG A 115 -8.10 -7.96 6.09
C ARG A 115 -7.58 -6.52 6.30
N HIS A 116 -8.38 -5.65 6.91
CA HIS A 116 -7.97 -4.26 7.20
C HIS A 116 -6.89 -4.19 8.27
N VAL A 117 -6.97 -5.01 9.32
CA VAL A 117 -5.93 -5.11 10.37
C VAL A 117 -4.59 -5.51 9.76
N HIS A 118 -4.57 -6.59 8.97
CA HIS A 118 -3.35 -7.03 8.28
C HIS A 118 -2.81 -5.96 7.33
N LYS A 119 -3.70 -5.29 6.59
CA LYS A 119 -3.31 -4.22 5.67
C LYS A 119 -2.72 -3.02 6.41
N LEU A 120 -3.29 -2.65 7.55
CA LEU A 120 -2.79 -1.54 8.37
C LEU A 120 -1.41 -1.87 8.91
N ALA A 121 -1.25 -3.05 9.54
CA ALA A 121 0.05 -3.52 10.05
C ALA A 121 1.14 -3.54 8.98
N LYS A 122 0.80 -4.00 7.76
CA LYS A 122 1.74 -3.96 6.61
C LYS A 122 2.13 -2.53 6.24
N LEU A 123 1.17 -1.60 6.22
CA LEU A 123 1.45 -0.21 5.90
C LEU A 123 2.29 0.47 6.98
N ASP A 124 2.03 0.18 8.25
CA ASP A 124 2.86 0.65 9.38
C ASP A 124 4.29 0.12 9.26
N ALA A 125 4.48 -1.18 9.08
CA ALA A 125 5.80 -1.78 8.90
C ALA A 125 6.58 -1.14 7.74
N THR A 126 5.90 -0.81 6.64
CA THR A 126 6.54 -0.16 5.48
C THR A 126 6.98 1.27 5.78
N ASN A 127 6.28 2.02 6.63
CA ASN A 127 6.71 3.37 7.02
C ASN A 127 7.82 3.32 8.09
N SER A 128 7.90 2.23 8.87
CA SER A 128 8.91 2.04 9.91
C SER A 128 10.23 1.45 9.40
N SER A 129 10.20 0.69 8.30
CA SER A 129 11.41 0.07 7.74
C SER A 129 11.98 0.88 6.57
N ASP A 130 12.78 1.90 6.88
CA ASP A 130 13.91 2.29 6.02
C ASP A 130 15.08 1.28 6.15
N TYR A 131 14.90 0.22 6.96
CA TYR A 131 15.83 -0.89 7.09
C TYR A 131 15.82 -1.75 5.83
N ILE A 132 16.73 -1.44 4.92
CA ILE A 132 17.12 -2.36 3.84
C ILE A 132 18.13 -3.33 4.44
N ASP A 133 17.80 -4.62 4.44
CA ASP A 133 18.75 -5.69 4.79
C ASP A 133 19.84 -5.77 3.71
N LYS A 134 20.93 -5.03 3.95
CA LYS A 134 22.07 -4.93 3.04
C LYS A 134 22.88 -6.22 2.96
N ASP A 135 22.61 -7.20 3.84
CA ASP A 135 23.32 -8.48 3.83
C ASP A 135 22.79 -9.40 2.71
N ARG A 136 21.60 -9.12 2.18
CA ARG A 136 21.05 -9.82 1.00
C ARG A 136 21.47 -9.24 -0.35
N TRP A 137 22.24 -8.16 -0.38
CA TRP A 137 22.67 -7.52 -1.63
C TRP A 137 23.75 -8.31 -2.38
N VAL A 138 24.47 -9.19 -1.69
CA VAL A 138 25.51 -10.05 -2.27
C VAL A 138 25.12 -11.49 -2.05
N ILE A 139 24.74 -12.19 -3.11
CA ILE A 139 24.48 -13.62 -3.10
C ILE A 139 25.64 -14.30 -3.81
N ASN A 140 26.42 -15.10 -3.09
CA ASN A 140 27.52 -15.85 -3.66
C ASN A 140 26.98 -17.09 -4.38
N LEU A 141 27.01 -17.07 -5.71
CA LEU A 141 26.63 -18.21 -6.55
C LEU A 141 27.83 -19.10 -6.92
N SER A 142 29.04 -18.70 -6.54
CA SER A 142 30.27 -19.43 -6.83
C SER A 142 30.62 -20.40 -5.69
N GLY A 143 31.39 -21.45 -6.00
CA GLY A 143 31.97 -22.35 -4.99
C GLY A 143 33.13 -21.72 -4.21
N HIS A 144 33.53 -20.49 -4.54
CA HIS A 144 34.61 -19.77 -3.88
C HIS A 144 34.08 -19.03 -2.64
N GLN A 145 34.73 -19.18 -1.48
CA GLN A 145 34.29 -18.46 -0.28
C GLN A 145 34.75 -17.00 -0.33
N LEU A 146 33.78 -16.08 -0.34
CA LEU A 146 34.07 -14.64 -0.27
C LEU A 146 34.50 -14.25 1.14
N THR A 147 35.59 -13.50 1.22
CA THR A 147 36.04 -12.87 2.46
C THR A 147 35.11 -11.71 2.86
N PRO A 148 35.08 -11.29 4.14
CA PRO A 148 34.26 -10.17 4.59
C PRO A 148 34.58 -8.84 3.88
N ALA A 149 35.83 -8.66 3.43
CA ALA A 149 36.24 -7.48 2.69
C ALA A 149 35.67 -7.48 1.27
N GLU A 150 35.73 -8.61 0.56
CA GLU A 150 35.19 -8.76 -0.79
C GLU A 150 33.67 -8.59 -0.81
N THR A 151 32.97 -9.23 0.14
CA THR A 151 31.52 -9.07 0.30
C THR A 151 31.13 -7.60 0.52
N ARG A 152 31.94 -6.84 1.28
CA ARG A 152 31.71 -5.39 1.47
C ARG A 152 31.91 -4.60 0.18
N VAL A 153 32.94 -4.92 -0.62
CA VAL A 153 33.20 -4.25 -1.90
C VAL A 153 32.08 -4.52 -2.89
N LEU A 154 31.67 -5.78 -3.04
CA LEU A 154 30.58 -6.19 -3.92
C LEU A 154 29.25 -5.54 -3.55
N ARG A 155 29.02 -5.29 -2.25
CA ARG A 155 27.83 -4.59 -1.75
C ARG A 155 27.72 -3.13 -2.22
N TYR A 156 28.82 -2.49 -2.60
CA TYR A 156 28.77 -1.11 -3.14
C TYR A 156 28.33 -1.05 -4.61
N GLY A 157 28.25 -2.19 -5.31
CA GLY A 157 27.75 -2.31 -6.67
C GLY A 157 28.79 -2.03 -7.76
N PHE A 158 28.39 -2.25 -9.01
CA PHE A 158 29.28 -2.21 -10.18
C PHE A 158 29.95 -0.83 -10.42
N ASN A 159 29.33 0.25 -9.98
CA ASN A 159 29.86 1.62 -10.13
C ASN A 159 30.80 2.03 -8.97
N PHE A 160 31.18 1.10 -8.10
CA PHE A 160 32.15 1.36 -7.05
C PHE A 160 33.58 1.29 -7.61
N ALA A 161 34.12 2.45 -8.00
CA ALA A 161 35.54 2.61 -8.29
C ALA A 161 36.25 3.12 -7.03
N PRO A 162 37.08 2.31 -6.35
CA PRO A 162 37.87 2.80 -5.24
C PRO A 162 38.83 3.87 -5.74
N ALA A 163 38.63 5.11 -5.29
CA ALA A 163 39.52 6.21 -5.63
C ALA A 163 40.93 5.91 -5.07
N PRO A 164 41.99 5.96 -5.89
CA PRO A 164 43.34 5.72 -5.40
C PRO A 164 43.74 6.83 -4.43
N LYS A 165 44.38 6.46 -3.31
CA LYS A 165 44.81 7.42 -2.27
C LYS A 165 45.88 8.40 -2.73
N ALA A 166 46.63 8.03 -3.78
CA ALA A 166 47.62 8.87 -4.44
C ALA A 166 47.44 8.75 -5.95
N ILE A 167 47.71 9.84 -6.67
CA ILE A 167 47.63 9.85 -8.14
C ILE A 167 48.68 8.85 -8.66
N PRO A 168 48.31 7.87 -9.50
CA PRO A 168 49.24 6.87 -10.00
C PRO A 168 50.08 7.45 -11.15
N VAL A 169 50.91 8.44 -10.83
CA VAL A 169 51.79 9.14 -11.78
C VAL A 169 52.61 8.18 -12.64
N PRO A 170 53.22 7.09 -12.11
CA PRO A 170 54.02 6.18 -12.93
C PRO A 170 53.20 5.48 -14.03
N LYS A 171 51.95 5.14 -13.72
CA LYS A 171 51.05 4.47 -14.67
C LYS A 171 50.60 5.42 -15.77
N ILE A 172 50.35 6.69 -15.42
CA ILE A 172 49.99 7.73 -16.37
C ILE A 172 51.17 8.01 -17.30
N VAL A 173 52.38 8.19 -16.76
CA VAL A 173 53.60 8.42 -17.55
C VAL A 173 53.88 7.25 -18.49
N ALA A 174 53.82 6.00 -17.99
CA ALA A 174 54.03 4.82 -18.83
C ALA A 174 53.01 4.70 -19.98
N SER A 175 51.73 5.02 -19.73
CA SER A 175 50.70 5.03 -20.78
C SER A 175 50.90 6.13 -21.82
N ILE A 176 51.42 7.28 -21.40
CA ILE A 176 51.77 8.38 -22.31
C ILE A 176 53.00 8.00 -23.14
N GLU A 177 54.04 7.46 -22.52
CA GLU A 177 55.26 7.01 -23.21
C GLU A 177 54.98 5.93 -24.24
N SER A 178 54.11 4.96 -23.92
CA SER A 178 53.68 3.97 -24.91
C SER A 178 52.87 4.61 -26.04
N GLY A 179 51.95 5.51 -25.72
CA GLY A 179 51.12 6.19 -26.72
C GLY A 179 51.93 7.08 -27.66
N ILE A 180 52.96 7.75 -27.17
CA ILE A 180 53.88 8.56 -27.98
C ILE A 180 54.70 7.69 -28.92
N ARG A 181 55.14 6.51 -28.45
CA ARG A 181 55.95 5.59 -29.25
C ARG A 181 55.18 5.00 -30.44
N ASP A 182 53.87 4.91 -30.32
CA ASP A 182 52.98 4.35 -31.36
C ASP A 182 52.43 5.40 -32.34
N LEU A 183 52.85 6.67 -32.24
CA LEU A 183 52.49 7.71 -33.22
C LEU A 183 53.39 7.58 -34.47
N PRO A 184 52.83 7.53 -35.69
CA PRO A 184 53.62 7.63 -36.91
C PRO A 184 54.23 9.05 -37.02
N GLU A 185 55.47 9.13 -37.53
CA GLU A 185 56.18 10.41 -37.77
C GLU A 185 55.40 11.37 -38.68
#